data_AF-A0A8S1P3W4-F1
#
_entry.id   AF-A0A8S1P3W4-F1
#
_cell.length_a   1.000
_cell.length_b   1.000
_cell.length_c   1.000
_cell.angle_alpha   90.00
_cell.angle_beta   90.00
_cell.angle_gamma   90.00
#
_symmetry.space_group_name_H-M   'P 1'
#
loop_
_entity.id
_entity.type
_entity.pdbx_description
1 polymer ?
#
loop_
_entity_poly.entity_id
_entity_poly.type
_entity_poly.pdbx_seq_one_letter_code
_entity_poly.pdbx_strand_id
1 'polypeptide(L)'
;MIFWNRLMSWIPAIILLGILIFLYSIYFLYNIKPNFEGLNLEIVIQHFLILMFLISLLRAMVIQPGVISKELIEQTWIQWDEYQQQEKERETEQRQRRSLKSAKTFKTENDEDRSVVNMDAEDDDQNIKKEYYKKRNENRFCKKCFIPKPLRTHHCSQCRCCWQRMDHHCQWINNCVAQDNYKIFISMIFYASCLLVWVSISQYTVFLNVIETDVPDLILFIIVLHYYFTLLITVLITGFFIFHLYLISQNKTTLEQLEDKPDRLNYNQGIWQNFKSIMGPNILLWFLPVQ
;
A
#
# COMPACT_ATOMS: atom_id res chain seq x y z
N MET A 1 6.62 -27.57 7.96
CA MET A 1 5.66 -26.44 7.84
C MET A 1 6.31 -25.17 7.26
N ILE A 2 7.49 -24.71 7.75
CA ILE A 2 8.16 -23.48 7.25
C ILE A 2 8.57 -23.58 5.77
N PHE A 3 9.12 -24.72 5.33
CA PHE A 3 9.49 -24.94 3.93
C PHE A 3 8.29 -24.80 2.99
N TRP A 4 7.19 -25.50 3.30
CA TRP A 4 5.94 -25.43 2.53
C TRP A 4 5.37 -24.02 2.47
N ASN A 5 5.37 -23.28 3.58
CA ASN A 5 4.89 -21.89 3.58
C ASN A 5 5.74 -20.97 2.69
N ARG A 6 7.06 -21.17 2.68
CA ARG A 6 7.97 -20.43 1.78
C ARG A 6 7.79 -20.82 0.33
N LEU A 7 7.53 -22.09 0.03
CA LEU A 7 7.29 -22.52 -1.34
C LEU A 7 5.95 -21.97 -1.86
N MET A 8 4.90 -22.07 -1.04
CA MET A 8 3.55 -21.61 -1.39
C MET A 8 3.48 -20.10 -1.57
N SER A 9 4.32 -19.31 -0.89
CA SER A 9 4.36 -17.86 -1.07
C SER A 9 4.83 -17.42 -2.46
N TRP A 10 5.47 -18.30 -3.23
CA TRP A 10 5.89 -18.02 -4.60
C TRP A 10 4.85 -18.36 -5.66
N ILE A 11 3.77 -19.08 -5.30
CA ILE A 11 2.71 -19.45 -6.24
C ILE A 11 2.15 -18.24 -7.01
N PRO A 12 1.84 -17.09 -6.39
CA PRO A 12 1.34 -15.92 -7.11
C PRO A 12 2.32 -15.41 -8.17
N ALA A 13 3.61 -15.39 -7.88
CA ALA A 13 4.65 -14.97 -8.83
C ALA A 13 4.79 -15.97 -10.00
N ILE A 14 4.69 -17.28 -9.71
CA ILE A 14 4.70 -18.33 -10.75
C ILE A 14 3.46 -18.21 -11.64
N ILE A 15 2.29 -17.97 -11.05
CA ILE A 15 1.04 -17.73 -11.80
C ILE A 15 1.19 -16.49 -12.68
N LEU A 16 1.74 -15.39 -12.16
CA LEU A 16 1.98 -14.17 -12.92
C LEU A 16 2.89 -14.42 -14.13
N LEU A 17 3.99 -15.17 -13.95
CA LEU A 17 4.87 -15.55 -15.04
C LEU A 17 4.16 -16.45 -16.06
N GLY A 18 3.36 -17.41 -15.61
CA GLY A 18 2.54 -18.25 -16.47
C GLY A 18 1.54 -17.45 -17.31
N ILE A 19 0.86 -16.47 -16.70
CA ILE A 19 -0.04 -15.54 -17.40
C ILE A 19 0.75 -14.74 -18.44
N LEU A 20 1.90 -14.16 -18.08
CA LEU A 20 2.72 -13.38 -19.01
C LEU A 20 3.15 -14.23 -20.22
N ILE A 21 3.63 -15.45 -19.99
CA ILE A 21 4.04 -16.38 -21.04
C ILE A 21 2.85 -16.75 -21.93
N PHE A 22 1.70 -17.09 -21.33
CA PHE A 22 0.50 -17.41 -22.07
C PHE A 22 0.05 -16.23 -22.94
N LEU A 23 -0.03 -15.03 -22.36
CA LEU A 23 -0.46 -13.84 -23.08
C LEU A 23 0.49 -13.51 -24.24
N TYR A 24 1.79 -13.57 -23.98
CA TYR A 24 2.82 -13.35 -25.00
C TYR A 24 2.77 -14.41 -26.09
N SER A 25 2.56 -15.69 -25.76
CA SER A 25 2.55 -16.78 -26.74
C SER A 25 1.40 -16.63 -27.73
N ILE A 26 0.19 -16.32 -27.24
CA ILE A 26 -0.98 -16.08 -28.10
C ILE A 26 -0.76 -14.82 -28.94
N TYR A 27 -0.29 -13.73 -28.33
CA TYR A 27 0.05 -12.51 -29.05
C TYR A 27 1.07 -12.77 -30.17
N PHE A 28 2.16 -13.45 -29.86
CA PHE A 28 3.21 -13.76 -30.83
C PHE A 28 2.70 -14.62 -31.99
N LEU A 29 1.97 -15.70 -31.71
CA LEU A 29 1.52 -16.64 -32.74
C LEU A 29 0.53 -16.03 -33.73
N TYR A 30 -0.34 -15.12 -33.27
CA TYR A 30 -1.45 -14.63 -34.08
C TYR A 30 -1.32 -13.16 -34.52
N ASN A 31 -0.45 -12.36 -33.89
CA ASN A 31 -0.22 -10.98 -34.28
C ASN A 31 1.16 -10.78 -34.92
N ILE A 32 2.22 -11.21 -34.23
CA ILE A 32 3.59 -10.98 -34.70
C ILE A 32 3.96 -11.94 -35.82
N LYS A 33 3.87 -13.26 -35.59
CA LYS A 33 4.36 -14.30 -36.50
C LYS A 33 3.75 -14.22 -37.91
N PRO A 34 2.44 -13.99 -38.10
CA PRO A 34 1.86 -13.93 -39.44
C PRO A 34 2.30 -12.68 -40.22
N ASN A 35 2.61 -11.59 -39.51
CA ASN A 35 3.02 -10.30 -40.08
C ASN A 35 4.54 -10.08 -39.96
N PHE A 36 5.32 -11.14 -39.72
CA PHE A 36 6.75 -11.02 -39.44
C PHE A 36 7.53 -10.85 -40.75
N GLU A 37 7.75 -9.59 -41.14
CA GLU A 37 8.63 -9.22 -42.26
C GLU A 37 10.05 -8.80 -41.79
N GLY A 38 10.31 -8.87 -40.48
CA GLY A 38 11.55 -8.42 -39.84
C GLY A 38 11.31 -7.74 -38.49
N LEU A 39 12.31 -7.03 -37.98
CA LEU A 39 12.17 -6.22 -36.76
C LEU A 39 11.31 -4.99 -37.08
N ASN A 40 10.04 -5.00 -36.68
CA ASN A 40 9.14 -3.86 -36.80
C ASN A 40 9.02 -3.08 -35.46
N LEU A 41 8.49 -1.86 -35.52
CA LEU A 41 8.36 -0.97 -34.36
C LEU A 41 7.48 -1.59 -33.26
N GLU A 42 6.45 -2.35 -33.64
CA GLU A 42 5.53 -2.99 -32.70
C GLU A 42 6.21 -4.04 -31.82
N ILE A 43 7.06 -4.88 -32.43
CA ILE A 43 7.88 -5.86 -31.72
C ILE A 43 8.83 -5.14 -30.76
N VAL A 44 9.48 -4.05 -31.21
CA VAL A 44 10.40 -3.28 -30.35
C VAL A 44 9.67 -2.69 -29.14
N ILE A 45 8.52 -2.05 -29.34
CA ILE A 45 7.70 -1.48 -28.26
C ILE A 45 7.26 -2.58 -27.28
N GLN A 46 6.74 -3.69 -27.79
CA GLN A 46 6.27 -4.80 -26.95
C GLN A 46 7.39 -5.35 -26.07
N HIS A 47 8.56 -5.64 -26.65
CA HIS A 47 9.67 -6.22 -25.90
C HIS A 47 10.29 -5.21 -24.93
N PHE A 48 10.31 -3.92 -25.28
CA PHE A 48 10.68 -2.85 -24.35
C PHE A 48 9.75 -2.82 -23.14
N LEU A 49 8.43 -2.85 -23.33
CA LEU A 49 7.46 -2.85 -22.25
C LEU A 49 7.58 -4.10 -21.36
N ILE A 50 7.76 -5.28 -21.97
CA ILE A 50 8.02 -6.53 -21.24
C ILE A 50 9.30 -6.41 -20.40
N LEU A 51 10.40 -5.92 -21.00
CA LEU A 51 11.68 -5.76 -20.31
C LEU A 51 11.56 -4.82 -19.12
N MET A 52 10.93 -3.65 -19.31
CA MET A 52 10.73 -2.68 -18.24
C MET A 52 9.82 -3.20 -17.14
N PHE A 53 8.76 -3.93 -17.48
CA PHE A 53 7.91 -4.63 -16.52
C PHE A 53 8.71 -5.66 -15.70
N LEU A 54 9.48 -6.53 -16.36
CA LEU A 54 10.26 -7.58 -15.69
C LEU A 54 11.36 -7.01 -14.80
N ILE A 55 12.07 -5.96 -15.24
CA ILE A 55 13.06 -5.26 -14.41
C ILE A 55 12.38 -4.67 -13.18
N SER A 56 11.25 -3.99 -13.35
CA SER A 56 10.51 -3.39 -12.25
C SER A 56 9.98 -4.43 -11.27
N LEU A 57 9.46 -5.56 -11.78
CA LEU A 57 8.98 -6.70 -11.00
C LEU A 57 10.10 -7.30 -10.16
N LEU A 58 11.23 -7.64 -10.78
CA LEU A 58 12.39 -8.20 -10.09
C LEU A 58 12.89 -7.25 -9.01
N ARG A 59 12.97 -5.95 -9.32
CA ARG A 59 13.37 -4.93 -8.33
C ARG A 59 12.39 -4.82 -7.17
N ALA A 60 11.08 -4.84 -7.42
CA ALA A 60 10.07 -4.82 -6.36
C ALA A 60 10.16 -6.05 -5.45
N MET A 61 10.54 -7.21 -5.99
CA MET A 61 10.77 -8.44 -5.23
C MET A 61 12.01 -8.37 -4.33
N VAL A 62 13.11 -7.78 -4.79
CA VAL A 62 14.40 -7.85 -4.08
C VAL A 62 14.70 -6.64 -3.20
N ILE A 63 14.17 -5.45 -3.52
CA ILE A 63 14.45 -4.23 -2.76
C ILE A 63 13.79 -4.32 -1.39
N GLN A 64 14.56 -3.99 -0.35
CA GLN A 64 14.04 -3.94 1.00
C GLN A 64 12.97 -2.84 1.11
N PRO A 65 11.79 -3.12 1.68
CA PRO A 65 10.63 -2.25 1.51
C PRO A 65 10.71 -0.87 2.17
N GLY A 66 11.33 -0.75 3.34
CA GLY A 66 11.20 0.45 4.17
C GLY A 66 11.85 0.27 5.53
N VAL A 67 13.17 0.05 5.54
CA VAL A 67 13.89 -0.27 6.78
C VAL A 67 13.86 0.95 7.71
N ILE A 68 13.46 0.73 8.96
CA ILE A 68 13.48 1.80 9.95
C ILE A 68 14.94 2.06 10.34
N SER A 69 15.42 3.28 10.13
CA SER A 69 16.79 3.65 10.51
C SER A 69 16.98 3.58 12.03
N LYS A 70 18.21 3.28 12.47
CA LYS A 70 18.55 3.24 13.90
C LYS A 70 18.27 4.57 14.59
N GLU A 71 18.63 5.67 13.94
CA GLU A 71 18.37 7.02 14.42
C GLU A 71 16.87 7.27 14.62
N LEU A 72 16.01 6.86 13.67
CA LEU A 72 14.58 7.02 13.81
C LEU A 72 14.01 6.14 14.94
N ILE A 73 14.55 4.94 15.13
CA ILE A 73 14.19 4.07 16.27
C ILE A 73 14.54 4.76 17.59
N GLU A 74 15.76 5.27 17.73
CA GLU A 74 16.23 5.97 18.94
C GLU A 74 15.38 7.21 19.24
N GLN A 75 15.10 8.05 18.25
CA GLN A 75 14.22 9.21 18.39
C GLN A 75 12.80 8.79 18.82
N THR A 76 12.29 7.69 18.27
CA THR A 76 10.95 7.19 18.61
C THR A 76 10.90 6.63 20.04
N TRP A 77 12.00 6.06 20.54
CA TRP A 77 12.10 5.64 21.95
C TRP A 77 12.09 6.82 22.90
N ILE A 78 12.84 7.88 22.61
CA ILE A 78 12.83 9.10 23.43
C ILE A 78 11.40 9.65 23.55
N GLN A 79 10.71 9.80 22.41
CA GLN A 79 9.31 10.26 22.38
C GLN A 79 8.36 9.30 23.12
N TRP A 80 8.63 8.01 23.05
CA TRP A 80 7.84 6.99 23.76
C TRP A 80 8.01 7.12 25.27
N ASP A 81 9.23 7.27 25.76
CA ASP A 81 9.53 7.39 27.18
C ASP A 81 8.95 8.67 27.77
N GLU A 82 9.08 9.79 27.04
CA GLU A 82 8.41 11.06 27.38
C GLU A 82 6.89 10.90 27.47
N TYR A 83 6.28 10.23 26.49
CA TYR A 83 4.84 9.96 26.51
C TYR A 83 4.43 9.10 27.71
N GLN A 84 5.20 8.05 28.02
CA GLN A 84 4.94 7.19 29.17
C GLN A 84 5.07 7.96 30.49
N GLN A 85 6.04 8.86 30.60
CA GLN A 85 6.18 9.72 31.78
C GLN A 85 4.98 10.66 31.94
N GLN A 86 4.59 11.35 30.86
CA GLN A 86 3.42 12.22 30.88
C GLN A 86 2.13 11.47 31.22
N GLU A 87 1.98 10.23 30.75
CA GLU A 87 0.80 9.42 31.09
C GLU A 87 0.76 9.05 32.58
N LYS A 88 1.91 8.69 33.18
CA LYS A 88 2.00 8.43 34.63
C LYS A 88 1.67 9.68 35.46
N GLU A 89 2.15 10.84 35.03
CA GLU A 89 1.84 12.13 35.67
C GLU A 89 0.34 12.43 35.58
N ARG A 90 -0.27 12.28 34.39
CA ARG A 90 -1.72 12.42 34.19
C ARG A 90 -2.53 11.50 35.08
N GLU A 91 -2.16 10.22 35.18
CA GLU A 91 -2.84 9.27 36.05
C GLU A 91 -2.72 9.65 37.53
N THR A 92 -1.56 10.16 37.95
CA THR A 92 -1.31 10.64 39.31
C THR A 92 -2.19 11.84 39.63
N GLU A 93 -2.23 12.83 38.74
CA GLU A 93 -3.09 14.01 38.89
C GLU A 93 -4.57 13.64 38.94
N GLN A 94 -5.03 12.72 38.09
CA GLN A 94 -6.41 12.25 38.12
C GLN A 94 -6.74 11.55 39.44
N ARG A 95 -5.84 10.72 39.98
CA ARG A 95 -6.02 10.09 41.31
C ARG A 95 -6.11 11.13 42.42
N GLN A 96 -5.23 12.14 42.40
CA GLN A 96 -5.26 13.25 43.37
C GLN A 96 -6.56 14.05 43.29
N ARG A 97 -7.01 14.41 42.08
CA ARG A 97 -8.30 15.11 41.87
C ARG A 97 -9.48 14.29 42.39
N ARG A 98 -9.51 12.97 42.13
CA ARG A 98 -10.56 12.08 42.64
C ARG A 98 -10.56 12.00 44.17
N SER A 99 -9.38 11.91 44.79
CA SER A 99 -9.23 11.92 46.25
C SER A 99 -9.72 13.23 46.87
N LEU A 100 -9.34 14.39 46.30
CA LEU A 100 -9.81 15.71 46.74
C LEU A 100 -11.34 15.87 46.58
N LYS A 101 -11.90 15.41 45.46
CA LYS A 101 -13.36 15.45 45.23
C LYS A 101 -14.09 14.61 46.28
N SER A 102 -13.61 13.40 46.55
CA SER A 102 -14.19 12.51 47.59
C SER A 102 -14.09 13.12 49.01
N ALA A 103 -12.96 13.72 49.37
CA ALA A 103 -12.81 14.41 50.66
C ALA A 103 -13.74 15.63 50.79
N LYS A 104 -14.01 16.34 49.69
CA LYS A 104 -14.94 17.47 49.65
C LYS A 104 -16.39 17.01 49.78
N THR A 105 -16.79 15.94 49.07
CA THR A 105 -18.13 15.34 49.19
C THR A 105 -18.41 14.81 50.59
N PHE A 106 -17.43 14.14 51.23
CA PHE A 106 -17.56 13.67 52.61
C PHE A 106 -17.76 14.82 53.62
N LYS A 107 -17.12 15.98 53.39
CA LYS A 107 -17.37 17.18 54.20
C LYS A 107 -18.77 17.75 54.00
N THR A 108 -19.26 17.80 52.75
CA THR A 108 -20.61 18.31 52.44
C THR A 108 -21.75 17.34 52.77
N GLU A 109 -21.48 16.06 53.02
CA GLU A 109 -22.51 15.15 53.57
C GLU A 109 -22.74 15.36 55.07
N ASN A 110 -21.78 15.98 55.77
CA ASN A 110 -21.90 16.34 57.19
C ASN A 110 -22.45 17.77 57.40
N ASP A 111 -22.48 18.60 56.36
CA ASP A 111 -23.08 19.94 56.36
C ASP A 111 -24.25 19.94 55.35
N GLU A 112 -25.50 20.04 55.82
CA GLU A 112 -26.71 19.99 55.00
C GLU A 112 -26.79 21.10 53.93
N ASP A 113 -26.17 20.93 52.75
CA ASP A 113 -26.54 21.73 51.57
C ASP A 113 -26.31 20.99 50.24
N ARG A 114 -27.42 20.55 49.64
CA ARG A 114 -27.45 19.71 48.44
C ARG A 114 -27.57 20.58 47.19
N SER A 115 -26.45 21.11 46.70
CA SER A 115 -26.36 21.62 45.33
C SER A 115 -25.57 20.64 44.45
N VAL A 116 -26.32 19.78 43.74
CA VAL A 116 -25.76 18.88 42.72
C VAL A 116 -25.40 19.73 41.51
N VAL A 117 -24.13 20.11 41.40
CA VAL A 117 -23.61 20.78 40.20
C VAL A 117 -23.37 19.71 39.13
N ASN A 118 -24.33 19.55 38.21
CA ASN A 118 -24.12 18.80 36.98
C ASN A 118 -23.14 19.58 36.08
N MET A 119 -21.90 19.09 35.98
CA MET A 119 -20.84 19.58 35.07
C MET A 119 -20.54 18.54 33.97
N ASP A 120 -21.47 17.62 33.70
CA ASP A 120 -21.12 16.30 33.16
C ASP A 120 -21.04 16.22 31.62
N ALA A 121 -21.42 17.26 30.87
CA ALA A 121 -21.48 17.19 29.40
C ALA A 121 -20.16 17.56 28.69
N GLU A 122 -19.38 18.53 29.20
CA GLU A 122 -18.10 18.94 28.58
C GLU A 122 -16.92 18.06 29.02
N ASP A 123 -16.98 17.48 30.22
CA ASP A 123 -15.94 16.59 30.76
C ASP A 123 -15.93 15.23 30.01
N ASP A 124 -17.07 14.82 29.45
CA ASP A 124 -17.23 13.54 28.73
C ASP A 124 -16.58 13.57 27.33
N ASP A 125 -16.75 14.64 26.53
CA ASP A 125 -16.06 14.78 25.23
C ASP A 125 -14.53 14.88 25.41
N GLN A 126 -14.07 15.57 26.45
CA GLN A 126 -12.64 15.64 26.78
C GLN A 126 -12.08 14.30 27.24
N ASN A 127 -12.83 13.52 28.03
CA ASN A 127 -12.43 12.17 28.44
C ASN A 127 -12.40 11.20 27.26
N ILE A 128 -13.41 11.22 26.40
CA ILE A 128 -13.47 10.38 25.18
C ILE A 128 -12.26 10.68 24.28
N LYS A 129 -11.92 11.96 24.08
CA LYS A 129 -10.72 12.36 23.33
C LYS A 129 -9.44 11.85 24.00
N LYS A 130 -9.29 11.99 25.32
CA LYS A 130 -8.11 11.52 26.06
C LYS A 130 -7.94 10.00 25.98
N GLU A 131 -9.02 9.25 26.19
CA GLU A 131 -9.01 7.79 26.12
C GLU A 131 -8.70 7.29 24.69
N TYR A 132 -9.24 7.98 23.68
CA TYR A 132 -8.87 7.73 22.28
C TYR A 132 -7.38 7.98 22.01
N TYR A 133 -6.81 9.09 22.49
CA TYR A 133 -5.38 9.38 22.32
C TYR A 133 -4.49 8.39 23.06
N LYS A 134 -4.88 7.99 24.29
CA LYS A 134 -4.20 6.95 25.05
C LYS A 134 -4.19 5.62 24.29
N LYS A 135 -5.35 5.14 23.86
CA LYS A 135 -5.49 3.92 23.07
C LYS A 135 -4.75 3.99 21.74
N ARG A 136 -4.69 5.17 21.10
CA ARG A 136 -3.93 5.38 19.87
C ARG A 136 -2.44 5.24 20.11
N ASN A 137 -1.91 5.88 21.14
CA ASN A 137 -0.48 5.83 21.46
C ASN A 137 -0.06 4.46 21.99
N GLU A 138 -0.86 3.80 22.82
CA GLU A 138 -0.62 2.39 23.21
C GLU A 138 -0.54 1.45 21.98
N ASN A 139 -1.37 1.69 20.96
CA ASN A 139 -1.33 0.94 19.70
C ASN A 139 -0.10 1.22 18.83
N ARG A 140 0.67 2.28 19.15
CA ARG A 140 1.93 2.60 18.50
C ARG A 140 3.10 1.76 19.02
N PHE A 141 2.95 0.88 20.02
CA PHE A 141 3.99 -0.10 20.32
C PHE A 141 3.80 -1.40 19.52
N CYS A 142 4.87 -1.93 18.92
CA CYS A 142 4.82 -3.23 18.29
C CYS A 142 5.25 -4.34 19.27
N LYS A 143 4.28 -5.09 19.79
CA LYS A 143 4.53 -6.21 20.72
C LYS A 143 5.33 -7.37 20.10
N LYS A 144 5.34 -7.48 18.76
CA LYS A 144 6.07 -8.55 18.04
C LYS A 144 7.53 -8.20 17.78
N CYS A 145 7.79 -6.93 17.45
CA CYS A 145 9.14 -6.44 17.18
C CYS A 145 9.80 -5.77 18.39
N PHE A 146 9.04 -5.56 19.48
CA PHE A 146 9.48 -4.87 20.69
C PHE A 146 10.05 -3.47 20.45
N ILE A 147 9.42 -2.71 19.56
CA ILE A 147 9.79 -1.32 19.27
C ILE A 147 8.55 -0.42 19.31
N PRO A 148 8.67 0.82 19.79
CA PRO A 148 7.68 1.84 19.47
C PRO A 148 7.73 2.08 17.95
N LYS A 149 6.57 2.12 17.32
CA LYS A 149 6.40 2.28 15.87
C LYS A 149 6.53 3.77 15.54
N PRO A 150 7.54 4.16 14.73
CA PRO A 150 7.60 5.50 14.17
C PRO A 150 6.34 5.83 13.36
N LEU A 151 6.16 7.11 13.02
CA LEU A 151 5.04 7.55 12.19
C LEU A 151 4.92 6.69 10.92
N ARG A 152 3.66 6.35 10.57
CA ARG A 152 3.30 5.57 9.38
C ARG A 152 3.92 4.16 9.32
N THR A 153 4.44 3.65 10.43
CA THR A 153 5.05 2.32 10.50
C THR A 153 4.02 1.27 10.91
N HIS A 154 3.93 0.18 10.15
CA HIS A 154 3.05 -0.95 10.46
C HIS A 154 3.82 -2.26 10.49
N HIS A 155 3.35 -3.21 11.31
CA HIS A 155 3.90 -4.56 11.37
C HIS A 155 3.21 -5.44 10.34
N CYS A 156 3.97 -6.00 9.41
CA CYS A 156 3.44 -7.01 8.50
C CYS A 156 3.60 -8.40 9.13
N SER A 157 2.50 -9.12 9.31
CA SER A 157 2.53 -10.51 9.82
C SER A 157 3.21 -11.50 8.86
N GLN A 158 3.13 -11.25 7.55
CA GLN A 158 3.77 -12.08 6.52
C GLN A 158 5.28 -11.86 6.51
N CYS A 159 5.73 -10.60 6.44
CA CYS A 159 7.14 -10.22 6.50
C CYS A 159 7.75 -10.39 7.92
N ARG A 160 6.91 -10.52 8.96
CA ARG A 160 7.27 -10.59 10.40
C ARG A 160 8.16 -9.44 10.88
N CYS A 161 8.00 -8.28 10.26
CA CYS A 161 8.81 -7.09 10.52
C CYS A 161 7.93 -5.83 10.47
N CYS A 162 8.38 -4.77 11.11
CA CYS A 162 7.82 -3.43 10.96
C CYS A 162 8.49 -2.70 9.79
N TRP A 163 7.67 -2.15 8.89
CA TRP A 163 8.15 -1.36 7.76
C TRP A 163 7.70 0.09 7.89
N GLN A 164 8.64 1.01 7.64
CA GLN A 164 8.36 2.44 7.62
C GLN A 164 7.50 2.78 6.40
N ARG A 165 6.47 3.61 6.62
CA ARG A 165 5.49 4.00 5.59
C ARG A 165 4.97 2.78 4.81
N MET A 166 4.59 1.75 5.54
CA MET A 166 4.07 0.51 4.95
C MET A 166 2.77 0.80 4.19
N ASP A 167 2.70 0.36 2.94
CA ASP A 167 1.49 0.46 2.12
C ASP A 167 0.65 -0.82 2.23
N HIS A 168 1.22 -1.95 1.82
CA HIS A 168 0.58 -3.26 1.95
C HIS A 168 1.60 -4.39 1.82
N HIS A 169 1.18 -5.63 2.06
CA HIS A 169 1.95 -6.81 1.66
C HIS A 169 1.41 -7.33 0.34
N CYS A 170 2.24 -7.35 -0.70
CA CYS A 170 1.84 -7.76 -2.03
C CYS A 170 2.30 -9.20 -2.30
N GLN A 171 1.33 -10.10 -2.46
CA GLN A 171 1.58 -11.52 -2.72
C GLN A 171 2.24 -11.75 -4.08
N TRP A 172 1.93 -10.91 -5.08
CA TRP A 172 2.43 -11.03 -6.45
C TRP A 172 3.94 -10.79 -6.58
N ILE A 173 4.50 -9.93 -5.72
CA ILE A 173 5.95 -9.70 -5.62
C ILE A 173 6.57 -10.45 -4.43
N ASN A 174 5.77 -11.21 -3.68
CA ASN A 174 6.15 -11.90 -2.44
C ASN A 174 6.99 -11.02 -1.49
N ASN A 175 6.61 -9.74 -1.39
CA ASN A 175 7.34 -8.73 -0.62
C ASN A 175 6.37 -7.67 -0.09
N CYS A 176 6.77 -6.97 0.96
CA CYS A 176 6.03 -5.80 1.42
C CYS A 176 6.29 -4.61 0.48
N VAL A 177 5.28 -3.77 0.29
CA VAL A 177 5.38 -2.48 -0.41
C VAL A 177 5.38 -1.41 0.68
N ALA A 178 6.45 -0.63 0.76
CA ALA A 178 6.66 0.40 1.76
C ALA A 178 7.60 1.50 1.22
N GLN A 179 8.11 2.38 2.09
CA GLN A 179 8.81 3.62 1.70
C GLN A 179 9.85 3.48 0.57
N ASP A 180 10.79 2.55 0.70
CA ASP A 180 12.02 2.46 -0.10
C ASP A 180 11.83 1.68 -1.41
N ASN A 181 10.71 0.95 -1.56
CA ASN A 181 10.34 0.26 -2.79
C ASN A 181 9.01 0.73 -3.41
N TYR A 182 8.32 1.71 -2.81
CA TYR A 182 7.03 2.19 -3.31
C TYR A 182 7.14 2.72 -4.75
N LYS A 183 8.14 3.57 -5.05
CA LYS A 183 8.40 4.06 -6.41
C LYS A 183 8.57 2.93 -7.41
N ILE A 184 9.32 1.88 -7.05
CA ILE A 184 9.57 0.72 -7.90
C ILE A 184 8.28 -0.06 -8.15
N PHE A 185 7.45 -0.21 -7.12
CA PHE A 185 6.11 -0.80 -7.26
C PHE A 185 5.22 0.01 -8.20
N ILE A 186 5.25 1.35 -8.11
CA ILE A 186 4.52 2.25 -9.02
C ILE A 186 5.02 2.10 -10.47
N SER A 187 6.34 2.04 -10.69
CA SER A 187 6.90 1.76 -12.03
C SER A 187 6.45 0.39 -12.56
N MET A 188 6.42 -0.64 -11.71
CA MET A 188 5.98 -1.98 -12.11
C MET A 188 4.53 -1.99 -12.59
N ILE A 189 3.60 -1.40 -11.83
CA ILE A 189 2.18 -1.36 -12.23
C ILE A 189 1.95 -0.42 -13.43
N PHE A 190 2.74 0.66 -13.58
CA PHE A 190 2.73 1.51 -14.77
C PHE A 190 3.10 0.73 -16.04
N TYR A 191 4.25 0.03 -16.02
CA TYR A 191 4.69 -0.77 -17.17
C TYR A 191 3.78 -1.96 -17.45
N ALA A 192 3.17 -2.56 -16.41
CA ALA A 192 2.13 -3.57 -16.59
C ALA A 192 0.90 -2.99 -17.31
N SER A 193 0.40 -1.83 -16.88
CA SER A 193 -0.71 -1.13 -17.55
C SER A 193 -0.38 -0.78 -19.00
N CYS A 194 0.79 -0.20 -19.28
CA CYS A 194 1.20 0.13 -20.63
C CYS A 194 1.29 -1.11 -21.53
N LEU A 195 1.87 -2.20 -21.03
CA LEU A 195 1.95 -3.48 -21.75
C LEU A 195 0.56 -4.03 -22.07
N LEU A 196 -0.34 -4.05 -21.09
CA LEU A 196 -1.70 -4.59 -21.25
C LEU A 196 -2.55 -3.75 -22.20
N VAL A 197 -2.46 -2.41 -22.13
CA VAL A 197 -3.11 -1.50 -23.08
C VAL A 197 -2.55 -1.70 -24.48
N TRP A 198 -1.22 -1.78 -24.63
CA TRP A 198 -0.59 -2.02 -25.92
C TRP A 198 -1.07 -3.33 -26.55
N VAL A 199 -1.02 -4.45 -25.80
CA VAL A 199 -1.50 -5.75 -26.28
C VAL A 199 -2.98 -5.69 -26.66
N SER A 200 -3.82 -5.04 -25.85
CA SER A 200 -5.26 -4.89 -26.13
C SER A 200 -5.52 -4.16 -27.45
N ILE A 201 -4.77 -3.09 -27.73
CA ILE A 201 -4.88 -2.33 -28.98
C ILE A 201 -4.36 -3.14 -30.17
N SER A 202 -3.16 -3.71 -30.06
CA SER A 202 -2.53 -4.46 -31.14
C SER A 202 -3.33 -5.70 -31.55
N GLN A 203 -4.05 -6.34 -30.61
CA GLN A 203 -4.86 -7.53 -30.87
C GLN A 203 -6.22 -7.25 -31.47
N TYR A 204 -6.65 -5.99 -31.51
CA TYR A 204 -8.00 -5.63 -31.94
C TYR A 204 -8.30 -6.09 -33.37
N THR A 205 -7.35 -5.94 -34.29
CA THR A 205 -7.52 -6.35 -35.70
C THR A 205 -7.62 -7.87 -35.83
N VAL A 206 -6.79 -8.63 -35.11
CA VAL A 206 -6.86 -10.10 -35.07
C VAL A 206 -8.18 -10.56 -34.48
N PHE A 207 -8.67 -9.88 -33.44
CA PHE A 207 -9.99 -10.14 -32.87
C PHE A 207 -11.12 -9.92 -33.89
N LEU A 208 -11.11 -8.82 -34.64
CA LEU A 208 -12.11 -8.58 -35.69
C LEU A 208 -12.01 -9.61 -36.83
N ASN A 209 -10.79 -9.93 -37.25
CA ASN A 209 -10.60 -10.91 -38.31
C ASN A 209 -11.11 -12.30 -37.92
N VAL A 210 -10.85 -12.76 -36.69
CA VAL A 210 -11.28 -14.11 -36.25
C VAL A 210 -12.80 -14.23 -36.13
N ILE A 211 -13.52 -13.14 -35.85
CA ILE A 211 -14.99 -13.16 -35.75
C ILE A 211 -15.67 -13.05 -37.12
N GLU A 212 -15.00 -12.46 -38.12
CA GLU A 212 -15.53 -12.28 -39.47
C GLU A 212 -15.16 -13.44 -40.42
N THR A 213 -14.10 -14.19 -40.10
CA THR A 213 -13.59 -15.29 -40.93
C THR A 213 -14.04 -16.65 -40.40
N ASP A 214 -14.21 -17.60 -41.31
CA ASP A 214 -14.51 -18.99 -40.97
C ASP A 214 -13.22 -19.69 -40.49
N VAL A 215 -13.02 -19.71 -39.17
CA VAL A 215 -11.90 -20.39 -38.51
C VAL A 215 -12.40 -21.58 -37.67
N PRO A 216 -11.55 -22.57 -37.36
CA PRO A 216 -11.93 -23.64 -36.45
C PRO A 216 -12.44 -23.12 -35.10
N ASP A 217 -13.55 -23.69 -34.60
CA ASP A 217 -14.21 -23.27 -33.35
C ASP A 217 -13.27 -23.14 -32.16
N LEU A 218 -12.30 -24.05 -32.03
CA LEU A 218 -11.31 -24.02 -30.95
C LEU A 218 -10.42 -22.77 -31.03
N ILE A 219 -10.02 -22.34 -32.23
CA ILE A 219 -9.20 -21.15 -32.44
C ILE A 219 -10.00 -19.89 -32.11
N LEU A 220 -11.26 -19.82 -32.60
CA LEU A 220 -12.19 -18.75 -32.27
C LEU A 220 -12.33 -18.61 -30.76
N PHE A 221 -12.63 -19.71 -30.06
CA PHE A 221 -12.80 -19.75 -28.61
C PHE A 221 -11.55 -19.24 -27.88
N ILE A 222 -10.36 -19.73 -28.25
CA ILE A 222 -9.10 -19.35 -27.59
C ILE A 222 -8.80 -17.85 -27.77
N ILE A 223 -8.92 -17.32 -28.99
CA ILE A 223 -8.59 -15.92 -29.29
C ILE A 223 -9.60 -14.98 -28.63
N VAL A 224 -10.89 -15.29 -28.70
CA VAL A 224 -11.95 -14.48 -28.08
C VAL A 224 -11.80 -14.48 -26.55
N LEU A 225 -11.59 -15.64 -25.94
CA LEU A 225 -11.36 -15.75 -24.49
C LEU A 225 -10.11 -14.96 -24.08
N HIS A 226 -9.01 -15.11 -24.82
CA HIS A 226 -7.76 -14.40 -24.56
C HIS A 226 -7.93 -12.87 -24.66
N TYR A 227 -8.64 -12.38 -25.68
CA TYR A 227 -8.90 -10.96 -25.88
C TYR A 227 -9.71 -10.36 -24.71
N TYR A 228 -10.83 -10.96 -24.35
CA TYR A 228 -11.65 -10.49 -23.23
C TYR A 228 -10.94 -10.61 -21.88
N PHE A 229 -10.15 -11.67 -21.68
CA PHE A 229 -9.34 -11.82 -20.48
C PHE A 229 -8.28 -10.72 -20.37
N THR A 230 -7.62 -10.39 -21.48
CA THR A 230 -6.63 -9.29 -21.54
C THR A 230 -7.30 -7.94 -21.25
N LEU A 231 -8.47 -7.66 -21.82
CA LEU A 231 -9.22 -6.44 -21.53
C LEU A 231 -9.60 -6.33 -20.06
N LEU A 232 -10.10 -7.41 -19.46
CA LEU A 232 -10.46 -7.45 -18.04
C LEU A 232 -9.25 -7.10 -17.16
N ILE A 233 -8.11 -7.77 -17.39
CA ILE A 233 -6.89 -7.50 -16.63
C ILE A 233 -6.41 -6.06 -16.88
N THR A 234 -6.49 -5.56 -18.11
CA THR A 234 -6.13 -4.18 -18.47
C THR A 234 -6.91 -3.17 -17.62
N VAL A 235 -8.23 -3.33 -17.51
CA VAL A 235 -9.08 -2.45 -16.71
C VAL A 235 -8.72 -2.54 -15.23
N LEU A 236 -8.55 -3.74 -14.69
CA LEU A 236 -8.23 -3.93 -13.27
C LEU A 236 -6.87 -3.35 -12.88
N ILE A 237 -5.82 -3.64 -13.66
CA ILE A 237 -4.46 -3.18 -13.37
C ILE A 237 -4.33 -1.68 -13.60
N THR A 238 -4.94 -1.14 -14.65
CA THR A 238 -4.94 0.32 -14.90
C THR A 238 -5.76 1.08 -13.87
N GLY A 239 -6.92 0.55 -13.45
CA GLY A 239 -7.69 1.12 -12.35
C GLY A 239 -6.90 1.13 -11.03
N PHE A 240 -6.18 0.06 -10.74
CA PHE A 240 -5.30 -0.04 -9.57
C PHE A 240 -4.12 0.95 -9.63
N PHE A 241 -3.52 1.13 -10.82
CA PHE A 241 -2.50 2.17 -11.02
C PHE A 241 -3.05 3.58 -10.77
N ILE A 242 -4.22 3.92 -11.32
CA ILE A 242 -4.88 5.20 -11.09
C ILE A 242 -5.19 5.42 -9.61
N PHE A 243 -5.65 4.39 -8.90
CA PHE A 243 -5.87 4.45 -7.46
C PHE A 243 -4.58 4.81 -6.70
N HIS A 244 -3.44 4.21 -7.04
CA HIS A 244 -2.17 4.55 -6.43
C HIS A 244 -1.67 5.96 -6.79
N LEU A 245 -1.93 6.45 -8.01
CA LEU A 245 -1.67 7.85 -8.36
C LEU A 245 -2.51 8.81 -7.50
N TYR A 246 -3.77 8.46 -7.23
CA TYR A 246 -4.61 9.20 -6.28
C TYR A 246 -3.99 9.19 -4.87
N LEU A 247 -3.55 8.04 -4.36
CA LEU A 247 -2.90 7.96 -3.05
C LEU A 247 -1.64 8.83 -2.97
N ILE A 248 -0.80 8.82 -4.02
CA ILE A 248 0.36 9.72 -4.12
C ILE A 248 -0.10 11.18 -4.07
N SER A 249 -1.14 11.55 -4.84
CA SER A 249 -1.66 12.92 -4.86
C SER A 249 -2.10 13.41 -3.48
N GLN A 250 -2.54 12.51 -2.61
CA GLN A 250 -2.98 12.80 -1.23
C GLN A 250 -1.90 12.56 -0.17
N ASN A 251 -0.71 12.09 -0.56
CA ASN A 251 0.35 11.63 0.35
C ASN A 251 -0.09 10.53 1.33
N LYS A 252 -0.99 9.65 0.89
CA LYS A 252 -1.51 8.54 1.69
C LYS A 252 -0.94 7.20 1.26
N THR A 253 -0.92 6.26 2.19
CA THR A 253 -0.79 4.83 1.91
C THR A 253 -2.17 4.18 1.84
N THR A 254 -2.26 2.98 1.29
CA THR A 254 -3.49 2.18 1.26
C THR A 254 -4.01 1.91 2.68
N LEU A 255 -3.12 1.61 3.64
CA LEU A 255 -3.49 1.44 5.05
C LEU A 255 -4.11 2.71 5.64
N GLU A 256 -3.49 3.87 5.42
CA GLU A 256 -4.02 5.15 5.91
C GLU A 256 -5.36 5.52 5.26
N GLN A 257 -5.58 5.14 4.00
CA GLN A 257 -6.86 5.34 3.32
C GLN A 257 -7.96 4.43 3.87
N LEU A 258 -7.62 3.22 4.33
CA LEU A 258 -8.57 2.26 4.90
C LEU A 258 -8.80 2.43 6.41
N GLU A 259 -7.95 3.18 7.10
CA GLU A 259 -8.16 3.48 8.52
C GLU A 259 -9.35 4.43 8.70
N ASP A 260 -10.40 3.95 9.37
CA ASP A 260 -11.62 4.71 9.73
C ASP A 260 -11.35 5.68 10.89
N LYS A 261 -10.36 6.57 10.71
CA LYS A 261 -9.98 7.58 11.69
C LYS A 261 -9.88 8.93 11.01
N PRO A 262 -10.35 10.01 11.65
CA PRO A 262 -10.16 11.34 11.13
C PRO A 262 -8.67 11.58 10.88
N ASP A 263 -8.35 12.00 9.67
CA ASP A 263 -6.99 12.21 9.18
C ASP A 263 -6.37 13.45 9.84
N ARG A 264 -6.03 13.32 11.12
CA ARG A 264 -5.54 14.44 11.94
C ARG A 264 -4.09 14.82 11.63
N LEU A 265 -3.33 13.93 10.99
CA LEU A 265 -1.97 14.20 10.51
C LEU A 265 -2.05 14.36 8.99
N ASN A 266 -2.46 15.54 8.54
CA ASN A 266 -2.52 15.84 7.12
C ASN A 266 -1.10 15.86 6.53
N TYR A 267 -0.69 14.75 5.92
CA TYR A 267 0.62 14.64 5.25
C TYR A 267 0.63 15.27 3.85
N ASN A 268 -0.51 15.71 3.33
CA ASN A 268 -0.61 16.29 2.01
C ASN A 268 0.08 17.67 1.97
N GLN A 269 1.12 17.79 1.14
CA GLN A 269 1.90 19.03 0.96
C GLN A 269 1.63 19.70 -0.40
N GLY A 270 0.56 19.29 -1.09
CA GLY A 270 0.25 19.63 -2.47
C GLY A 270 0.72 18.56 -3.45
N ILE A 271 -0.02 18.40 -4.55
CA ILE A 271 0.15 17.30 -5.52
C ILE A 271 1.61 17.18 -5.97
N TRP A 272 2.22 18.28 -6.42
CA TRP A 272 3.61 18.28 -6.91
C TRP A 272 4.62 17.80 -5.84
N GLN A 273 4.48 18.27 -4.61
CA GLN A 273 5.37 17.93 -3.50
C GLN A 273 5.22 16.48 -3.09
N ASN A 274 3.98 15.97 -3.11
CA ASN A 274 3.72 14.58 -2.78
C ASN A 274 4.33 13.65 -3.86
N PHE A 275 4.14 13.96 -5.14
CA PHE A 275 4.77 13.21 -6.23
C PHE A 275 6.29 13.27 -6.14
N LYS A 276 6.88 14.45 -5.95
CA LYS A 276 8.33 14.63 -5.79
C LYS A 276 8.89 13.84 -4.59
N SER A 277 8.13 13.74 -3.49
CA SER A 277 8.53 12.98 -2.30
C SER A 277 8.64 11.47 -2.54
N ILE A 278 7.88 10.92 -3.50
CA ILE A 278 7.88 9.50 -3.84
C ILE A 278 8.78 9.20 -5.04
N MET A 279 8.63 9.98 -6.12
CA MET A 279 9.28 9.72 -7.41
C MET A 279 10.71 10.28 -7.47
N GLY A 280 11.05 11.18 -6.55
CA GLY A 280 12.34 11.84 -6.44
C GLY A 280 12.38 13.19 -7.18
N PRO A 281 13.48 13.95 -7.02
CA PRO A 281 13.61 15.30 -7.56
C PRO A 281 13.79 15.35 -9.09
N ASN A 282 14.31 14.27 -9.70
CA ASN A 282 14.58 14.23 -11.13
C ASN A 282 13.45 13.52 -11.89
N ILE A 283 12.67 14.30 -12.64
CA ILE A 283 11.52 13.85 -13.43
C ILE A 283 11.90 12.79 -14.48
N LEU A 284 13.10 12.89 -15.05
CA LEU A 284 13.57 11.93 -16.07
C LEU A 284 13.71 10.52 -15.48
N LEU A 285 13.93 10.40 -14.17
CA LEU A 285 14.04 9.13 -13.47
C LEU A 285 12.68 8.60 -12.98
N TRP A 286 11.58 9.34 -13.14
CA TRP A 286 10.27 8.88 -12.66
C TRP A 286 9.77 7.65 -13.39
N PHE A 287 10.13 7.53 -14.67
CA PHE A 287 9.76 6.38 -15.49
C PHE A 287 10.79 5.25 -15.43
N LEU A 288 11.94 5.46 -14.79
CA LEU A 288 12.93 4.39 -14.63
C LEU A 288 12.71 3.69 -13.29
N PRO A 289 12.78 2.34 -13.25
CA PRO A 289 12.67 1.58 -12.01
C PRO A 289 13.98 1.67 -11.24
N VAL A 290 14.34 2.88 -10.80
CA VAL A 290 15.49 3.19 -9.96
C VAL A 290 14.98 3.83 -8.66
N GLN A 291 15.72 3.67 -7.56
CA GLN A 291 15.37 4.32 -6.30
C GLN A 291 15.53 5.84 -6.45
#